data_AF-A0A8T6HF11-F1
#
_entry.id   AF-A0A8T6HF11-F1
#
_cell.length_a   1.000
_cell.length_b   1.000
_cell.length_c   1.000
_cell.angle_alpha   90.00
_cell.angle_beta   90.00
_cell.angle_gamma   90.00
#
_symmetry.space_group_name_H-M   'P 1'
#
loop_
_entity.id
_entity.type
_entity.pdbx_description
1 polymer ?
#
loop_
_entity_poly.entity_id
_entity_poly.type
_entity_poly.pdbx_seq_one_letter_code
_entity_poly.pdbx_strand_id
1 'polypeptide(L)'
;MPLIPRLHTLRIVAAIAVIGLIAFAGWQLASGDGHGGGETASGGDVRIAARALVDGSTEVALQRRAGDGWGEYISPEARFLQPGAQIGRWRHSTPIALSEAATSVEPLKVALIQTVGGTAHERRNSFKLAIQHINAAGGVLGQPVVGVIADISFDTDFAVAVARRLVEEEGVHAIVGPNTSAASVAVIERVIEPFGIPTISPSATAPALADANDGDFFFRAVPSDSALGPVLAQLAREQGHDHVGVIYRDDAWGRGLFDSFRDAWDGGLNAAAIAVDAESCADELRILAAAEADALVLFTFRDGSTLCVGQAVELGLFDRFLFGDTDQSPALIRSLGPEILAGMVGTAAADNPDNPSARFWERAYADARGAPAHTSLTYVRAVYDATVALALAAQRAQSTDGAAIRDHLRSVADGDGPVFGPDQLAHALHAAEHGEPFDYRGVESSLAWDANGDITRFIIGVWRFDTDGQIQITRRIAYDLGN
;
A
#
# COMPACT_ATOMS: atom_id res chain seq x y z
N MET A 1 -22.97 10.40 60.19
CA MET A 1 -22.04 9.69 59.28
C MET A 1 -22.28 10.21 57.87
N PRO A 2 -21.28 10.81 57.19
CA PRO A 2 -21.56 11.78 56.15
C PRO A 2 -21.79 11.16 54.77
N LEU A 3 -22.83 11.67 54.10
CA LEU A 3 -23.36 11.37 52.76
C LEU A 3 -22.45 11.76 51.57
N ILE A 4 -21.14 11.89 51.80
CA ILE A 4 -20.19 12.47 50.83
C ILE A 4 -19.76 11.51 49.69
N PRO A 5 -19.78 10.15 49.79
CA PRO A 5 -19.28 9.31 48.70
C PRO A 5 -20.20 9.22 47.47
N ARG A 6 -21.53 9.40 47.63
CA ARG A 6 -22.49 9.16 46.52
C ARG A 6 -22.55 10.31 45.50
N LEU A 7 -22.16 11.53 45.87
CA LEU A 7 -22.18 12.69 44.98
C LEU A 7 -21.00 12.70 43.98
N HIS A 8 -19.87 12.06 44.31
CA HIS A 8 -18.72 11.97 43.40
C HIS A 8 -18.93 10.92 42.31
N THR A 9 -19.51 9.76 42.62
CA THR A 9 -19.81 8.72 41.63
C THR A 9 -20.86 9.19 40.61
N LEU A 10 -21.88 9.94 41.05
CA LEU A 10 -22.87 10.55 40.15
C LEU A 10 -22.29 11.64 39.24
N ARG A 11 -21.28 12.40 39.71
CA ARG A 11 -20.60 13.41 38.88
C ARG A 11 -19.74 12.79 37.78
N ILE A 12 -19.10 11.66 38.05
CA ILE A 12 -18.24 10.96 37.08
C ILE A 12 -19.09 10.23 36.04
N VAL A 13 -20.17 9.56 36.46
CA VAL A 13 -21.11 8.90 35.52
C VAL A 13 -21.84 9.92 34.64
N ALA A 14 -22.23 11.07 35.20
CA ALA A 14 -22.78 12.17 34.42
C ALA A 14 -21.76 12.77 33.45
N ALA A 15 -20.48 12.92 33.84
CA ALA A 15 -19.44 13.42 32.96
C ALA A 15 -19.13 12.47 31.78
N ILE A 16 -19.10 11.16 32.02
CA ILE A 16 -18.86 10.15 30.98
C ILE A 16 -20.06 10.05 30.03
N ALA A 17 -21.29 10.08 30.55
CA ALA A 17 -22.51 10.14 29.72
C ALA A 17 -22.58 11.42 28.88
N VAL A 18 -22.07 12.55 29.42
CA VAL A 18 -21.99 13.84 28.73
C VAL A 18 -20.96 13.81 27.59
N ILE A 19 -19.79 13.18 27.77
CA ILE A 19 -18.80 13.02 26.69
C ILE A 19 -19.37 12.14 25.57
N GLY A 20 -20.05 11.05 25.91
CA GLY A 20 -20.73 10.19 24.94
C GLY A 20 -21.86 10.91 24.19
N LEU A 21 -22.61 11.79 24.86
CA LEU A 21 -23.68 12.59 24.25
C LEU A 21 -23.14 13.74 23.37
N ILE A 22 -21.99 14.32 23.71
CA ILE A 22 -21.30 15.33 22.88
C ILE A 22 -20.74 14.67 21.61
N ALA A 23 -20.15 13.47 21.72
CA ALA A 23 -19.69 12.70 20.57
C ALA A 23 -20.86 12.24 19.66
N PHE A 24 -21.98 11.80 20.24
CA PHE A 24 -23.18 11.43 19.49
C PHE A 24 -23.85 12.62 18.80
N ALA A 25 -23.89 13.79 19.45
CA ALA A 25 -24.38 15.03 18.84
C ALA A 25 -23.44 15.53 17.72
N GLY A 26 -22.12 15.41 17.90
CA GLY A 26 -21.14 15.66 16.84
C GLY A 26 -21.34 14.75 15.63
N TRP A 27 -21.64 13.47 15.86
CA TRP A 27 -21.96 12.50 14.80
C TRP A 27 -23.26 12.84 14.06
N GLN A 28 -24.36 13.19 14.76
CA GLN A 28 -25.61 13.62 14.11
C GLN A 28 -25.48 14.96 13.36
N LEU A 29 -24.62 15.87 13.83
CA LEU A 29 -24.32 17.13 13.15
C LEU A 29 -23.49 16.93 11.88
N ALA A 30 -22.63 15.92 11.85
CA ALA A 30 -21.86 15.53 10.67
C ALA A 30 -22.67 14.69 9.66
N SER A 31 -23.66 13.91 10.12
CA SER A 31 -24.39 12.96 9.28
C SER A 31 -25.60 13.52 8.53
N GLY A 32 -25.95 14.80 8.70
CA GLY A 32 -26.83 15.54 7.79
C GLY A 32 -28.10 14.82 7.34
N ASP A 33 -28.91 14.28 8.27
CA ASP A 33 -30.24 13.78 7.92
C ASP A 33 -31.23 14.93 7.88
N GLY A 34 -31.66 15.26 6.66
CA GLY A 34 -32.31 16.51 6.31
C GLY A 34 -33.71 16.72 6.86
N HIS A 35 -34.09 17.99 6.97
CA HIS A 35 -35.23 18.61 6.26
C HIS A 35 -35.15 20.14 6.50
N GLY A 36 -34.90 20.92 5.44
CA GLY A 36 -34.96 22.38 5.46
C GLY A 36 -33.59 23.07 5.39
N GLY A 37 -33.37 23.85 4.34
CA GLY A 37 -32.08 24.45 4.02
C GLY A 37 -31.66 25.63 4.89
N GLY A 38 -30.39 26.01 4.75
CA GLY A 38 -29.82 27.27 5.24
C GLY A 38 -28.73 27.07 6.29
N GLU A 39 -27.52 27.51 5.94
CA GLU A 39 -26.34 27.75 6.78
C GLU A 39 -25.70 26.53 7.47
N THR A 40 -24.48 26.22 7.02
CA THR A 40 -23.45 25.54 7.81
C THR A 40 -23.26 26.32 9.12
N ALA A 41 -23.93 25.87 10.18
CA ALA A 41 -23.94 26.56 11.45
C ALA A 41 -22.57 26.38 12.13
N SER A 42 -21.72 27.40 11.97
CA SER A 42 -20.51 27.61 12.75
C SER A 42 -20.80 27.53 14.25
N GLY A 43 -19.80 27.07 15.02
CA GLY A 43 -19.87 26.71 16.44
C GLY A 43 -20.94 27.43 17.26
N GLY A 44 -21.87 26.67 17.82
CA GLY A 44 -22.91 27.17 18.73
C GLY A 44 -22.63 26.76 20.17
N ASP A 45 -22.91 27.64 21.13
CA ASP A 45 -22.87 27.30 22.55
C ASP A 45 -23.77 26.08 22.83
N VAL A 46 -23.26 25.11 23.58
CA VAL A 46 -24.03 23.97 24.08
C VAL A 46 -24.06 24.02 25.59
N ARG A 47 -25.19 23.60 26.18
CA ARG A 47 -25.32 23.41 27.62
C ARG A 47 -25.99 22.07 27.94
N ILE A 48 -25.63 21.55 29.11
CA ILE A 48 -26.25 20.37 29.67
C ILE A 48 -27.40 20.82 30.56
N ALA A 49 -28.54 20.17 30.43
CA ALA A 49 -29.66 20.33 31.32
C ALA A 49 -29.91 19.01 32.06
N ALA A 50 -30.19 19.09 33.36
CA ALA A 50 -30.58 17.93 34.15
C ALA A 50 -31.81 18.24 35.01
N ARG A 51 -32.65 17.23 35.24
CA ARG A 51 -33.77 17.30 36.19
C ARG A 51 -33.91 15.99 36.96
N ALA A 52 -34.31 16.09 38.22
CA ALA A 52 -34.62 14.93 39.03
C ALA A 52 -36.01 14.38 38.68
N LEU A 53 -36.13 13.06 38.64
CA LEU A 53 -37.38 12.32 38.52
C LEU A 53 -37.85 11.81 39.88
N VAL A 54 -39.13 11.45 39.98
CA VAL A 54 -39.79 11.08 41.25
C VAL A 54 -39.23 9.78 41.83
N ASP A 55 -38.74 8.87 41.00
CA ASP A 55 -38.08 7.62 41.40
C ASP A 55 -36.64 7.82 41.91
N GLY A 56 -36.18 9.07 42.00
CA GLY A 56 -34.82 9.43 42.42
C GLY A 56 -33.78 9.36 41.30
N SER A 57 -34.17 8.98 40.08
CA SER A 57 -33.29 9.03 38.91
C SER A 57 -33.13 10.46 38.37
N THR A 58 -32.12 10.68 37.54
CA THR A 58 -31.83 11.98 36.93
C THR A 58 -31.94 11.87 35.43
N GLU A 59 -32.76 12.72 34.83
CA GLU A 59 -32.83 12.87 33.38
C GLU A 59 -31.84 13.96 32.93
N VAL A 60 -31.07 13.65 31.90
CA VAL A 60 -30.06 14.55 31.30
C VAL A 60 -30.40 14.78 29.83
N ALA A 61 -30.30 16.03 29.39
CA ALA A 61 -30.52 16.44 28.02
C ALA A 61 -29.50 17.51 27.60
N LEU A 62 -29.30 17.65 26.29
CA LEU A 62 -28.48 18.72 25.70
C LEU A 62 -29.39 19.80 25.11
N GLN A 63 -28.92 21.05 25.16
CA GLN A 63 -29.51 22.15 24.39
C GLN A 63 -28.41 22.89 23.63
N ARG A 64 -28.69 23.17 22.35
CA ARG A 64 -27.88 24.04 21.51
C ARG A 64 -28.46 25.45 21.51
N ARG A 65 -27.62 26.47 21.43
CA ARG A 65 -28.06 27.84 21.19
C ARG A 65 -28.59 28.00 19.77
N ALA A 66 -29.77 28.60 19.64
CA ALA A 66 -30.45 28.87 18.37
C ALA A 66 -30.87 30.35 18.35
N GLY A 67 -30.13 31.16 17.59
CA GLY A 67 -30.24 32.62 17.63
C GLY A 67 -29.98 33.19 19.03
N ASP A 68 -30.88 34.06 19.50
CA ASP A 68 -30.81 34.66 20.85
C ASP A 68 -31.32 33.73 21.97
N GLY A 69 -31.80 32.52 21.61
CA GLY A 69 -32.43 31.56 22.53
C GLY A 69 -31.73 30.20 22.59
N TRP A 70 -32.33 29.27 23.34
CA TRP A 70 -31.91 27.87 23.41
C TRP A 70 -32.92 27.00 22.67
N GLY A 71 -32.42 26.08 21.84
CA GLY A 71 -33.23 25.11 21.10
C GLY A 71 -33.82 24.01 21.99
N GLU A 72 -34.49 23.05 21.36
CA GLU A 72 -35.16 21.95 22.06
C GLU A 72 -34.18 21.05 22.85
N TYR A 73 -34.70 20.38 23.87
CA TYR A 73 -33.93 19.42 24.68
C TYR A 73 -33.76 18.13 23.89
N ILE A 74 -32.52 17.82 23.52
CA ILE A 74 -32.15 16.58 22.84
C ILE A 74 -31.81 15.55 23.93
N SER A 75 -32.57 14.45 23.98
CA SER A 75 -32.34 13.34 24.91
C SER A 75 -32.14 12.04 24.15
N PRO A 76 -31.30 11.10 24.65
CA PRO A 76 -31.14 9.79 24.03
C PRO A 76 -32.48 9.03 23.97
N GLU A 77 -32.67 8.25 22.91
CA GLU A 77 -33.98 7.72 22.47
C GLU A 77 -34.64 6.70 23.42
N ALA A 78 -33.91 6.14 24.39
CA ALA A 78 -34.46 5.20 25.35
C ALA A 78 -34.91 5.89 26.65
N ARG A 79 -36.20 6.29 26.74
CA ARG A 79 -36.82 6.77 28.00
C ARG A 79 -37.77 5.72 28.56
N PHE A 80 -37.47 5.18 29.75
CA PHE A 80 -38.44 4.44 30.56
C PHE A 80 -39.13 5.42 31.52
N LEU A 81 -40.27 6.00 31.12
CA LEU A 81 -41.12 6.77 32.02
C LEU A 81 -42.44 6.02 32.25
N GLN A 82 -42.86 5.89 33.51
CA GLN A 82 -44.22 5.43 33.82
C GLN A 82 -45.23 6.58 33.61
N PRO A 83 -46.45 6.29 33.12
CA PRO A 83 -47.49 7.31 32.93
C PRO A 83 -47.86 8.01 34.26
N GLY A 84 -47.79 9.34 34.31
CA GLY A 84 -48.25 10.15 35.45
C GLY A 84 -47.18 10.86 36.28
N ALA A 85 -45.89 10.77 35.90
CA ALA A 85 -44.81 11.46 36.61
C ALA A 85 -44.93 13.00 36.51
N GLN A 86 -44.94 13.70 37.65
CA GLN A 86 -44.79 15.16 37.68
C GLN A 86 -43.32 15.55 37.51
N ILE A 87 -43.08 16.46 36.58
CA ILE A 87 -41.75 16.83 36.09
C ILE A 87 -41.15 17.94 36.95
N GLY A 88 -39.93 17.74 37.46
CA GLY A 88 -39.14 18.78 38.12
C GLY A 88 -38.57 19.84 37.17
N ARG A 89 -38.15 21.00 37.71
CA ARG A 89 -37.56 22.10 36.92
C ARG A 89 -36.15 21.75 36.44
N TRP A 90 -35.88 21.98 35.15
CA TRP A 90 -34.54 21.86 34.58
C TRP A 90 -33.54 22.78 35.26
N ARG A 91 -32.35 22.24 35.53
CA ARG A 91 -31.14 23.00 35.89
C ARG A 91 -30.14 22.92 34.76
N HIS A 92 -29.46 24.02 34.48
CA HIS A 92 -28.58 24.17 33.34
C HIS A 92 -27.14 24.38 33.80
N SER A 93 -26.18 23.84 33.05
CA SER A 93 -24.77 24.16 33.20
C SER A 93 -24.47 25.58 32.70
N THR A 94 -23.31 26.11 33.09
CA THR A 94 -22.69 27.20 32.35
C THR A 94 -22.53 26.77 30.88
N PRO A 95 -22.85 27.64 29.90
CA PRO A 95 -22.63 27.36 28.48
C PRO A 95 -21.15 27.05 28.21
N ILE A 96 -20.90 26.05 27.37
CA ILE A 96 -19.57 25.77 26.82
C ILE A 96 -19.61 26.24 25.37
N ALA A 97 -18.72 27.17 25.03
CA ALA A 97 -18.48 27.56 23.66
C ALA A 97 -17.76 26.41 22.95
N LEU A 98 -18.40 25.81 21.94
CA LEU A 98 -17.72 24.90 21.03
C LEU A 98 -16.97 25.76 20.01
N SER A 99 -15.71 26.09 20.31
CA SER A 99 -14.82 26.52 19.23
C SER A 99 -14.34 25.28 18.51
N GLU A 100 -14.92 25.00 17.36
CA GLU A 100 -14.28 24.16 16.38
C GLU A 100 -13.03 24.92 15.94
N ALA A 101 -11.87 24.56 16.50
CA ALA A 101 -10.62 24.93 15.89
C ALA A 101 -10.54 24.11 14.60
N ALA A 102 -11.22 24.59 13.56
CA ALA A 102 -10.98 24.15 12.21
C ALA A 102 -9.60 24.68 11.81
N THR A 103 -8.55 24.05 12.33
CA THR A 103 -7.31 23.97 11.57
C THR A 103 -7.70 23.28 10.28
N SER A 104 -7.73 24.02 9.17
CA SER A 104 -7.88 23.45 7.84
C SER A 104 -6.64 22.62 7.56
N VAL A 105 -6.59 21.41 8.11
CA VAL A 105 -5.55 20.45 7.80
C VAL A 105 -5.81 20.04 6.35
N GLU A 106 -4.83 20.29 5.48
CA GLU A 106 -4.93 19.91 4.09
C GLU A 106 -5.11 18.38 4.00
N PRO A 107 -6.04 17.86 3.18
CA PRO A 107 -6.18 16.43 3.01
C PRO A 107 -4.89 15.83 2.46
N LEU A 108 -4.48 14.68 3.00
CA LEU A 108 -3.35 13.93 2.46
C LEU A 108 -3.62 13.60 0.98
N LYS A 109 -2.69 13.99 0.11
CA LYS A 109 -2.76 13.77 -1.33
C LYS A 109 -1.67 12.80 -1.75
N VAL A 110 -2.06 11.63 -2.25
CA VAL A 110 -1.14 10.57 -2.67
C VAL A 110 -1.26 10.37 -4.17
N ALA A 111 -0.14 10.30 -4.87
CA ALA A 111 -0.11 9.96 -6.30
C ALA A 111 0.20 8.49 -6.54
N LEU A 112 -0.35 7.91 -7.60
CA LEU A 112 0.12 6.68 -8.22
C LEU A 112 0.75 7.03 -9.57
N ILE A 113 2.06 6.80 -9.70
CA ILE A 113 2.79 6.90 -10.98
C ILE A 113 3.01 5.50 -11.53
N GLN A 114 2.38 5.17 -12.66
CA GLN A 114 2.43 3.81 -13.19
C GLN A 114 2.61 3.73 -14.71
N THR A 115 3.26 2.67 -15.17
CA THR A 115 3.32 2.34 -16.60
C THR A 115 1.97 1.87 -17.13
N VAL A 116 1.64 2.27 -18.37
CA VAL A 116 0.50 1.74 -19.12
C VAL A 116 0.70 0.27 -19.54
N GLY A 117 -0.39 -0.45 -19.76
CA GLY A 117 -0.37 -1.86 -20.14
C GLY A 117 -0.22 -2.84 -18.97
N GLY A 118 -0.16 -4.14 -19.28
CA GLY A 118 -0.07 -5.20 -18.26
C GLY A 118 -1.17 -5.10 -17.21
N THR A 119 -0.77 -5.05 -15.93
CA THR A 119 -1.67 -4.94 -14.76
C THR A 119 -2.02 -3.49 -14.38
N ALA A 120 -1.87 -2.51 -15.29
CA ALA A 120 -2.15 -1.10 -14.98
C ALA A 120 -3.59 -0.86 -14.49
N HIS A 121 -4.57 -1.54 -15.09
CA HIS A 121 -5.96 -1.43 -14.62
C HIS A 121 -6.11 -2.01 -13.21
N GLU A 122 -5.51 -3.16 -12.95
CA GLU A 122 -5.52 -3.85 -11.66
C GLU A 122 -4.90 -2.98 -10.56
N ARG A 123 -3.73 -2.39 -10.84
CA ARG A 123 -2.99 -1.51 -9.92
C ARG A 123 -3.78 -0.25 -9.60
N ARG A 124 -4.43 0.39 -10.57
CA ARG A 124 -5.35 1.52 -10.30
C ARG A 124 -6.47 1.16 -9.36
N ASN A 125 -7.09 0.00 -9.58
CA ASN A 125 -8.20 -0.44 -8.74
C ASN A 125 -7.69 -0.74 -7.32
N SER A 126 -6.48 -1.29 -7.19
CA SER A 126 -5.85 -1.53 -5.89
C SER A 126 -5.57 -0.24 -5.12
N PHE A 127 -5.03 0.77 -5.80
CA PHE A 127 -4.81 2.11 -5.24
C PHE A 127 -6.11 2.77 -4.78
N LYS A 128 -7.15 2.71 -5.62
CA LYS A 128 -8.48 3.22 -5.28
C LYS A 128 -9.09 2.48 -4.09
N LEU A 129 -8.93 1.16 -4.02
CA LEU A 129 -9.42 0.34 -2.91
C LEU A 129 -8.73 0.71 -1.59
N ALA A 130 -7.41 0.93 -1.61
CA ALA A 130 -6.68 1.41 -0.43
C ALA A 130 -7.24 2.73 0.07
N ILE A 131 -7.37 3.73 -0.80
CA ILE A 131 -7.95 5.04 -0.45
C ILE A 131 -9.38 4.89 0.07
N GLN A 132 -10.19 4.04 -0.55
CA GLN A 132 -11.55 3.77 -0.09
C GLN A 132 -11.55 3.20 1.34
N HIS A 133 -10.71 2.22 1.62
CA HIS A 133 -10.61 1.62 2.95
C HIS A 133 -10.09 2.62 3.99
N ILE A 134 -9.07 3.43 3.66
CA ILE A 134 -8.55 4.49 4.54
C ILE A 134 -9.66 5.50 4.86
N ASN A 135 -10.39 5.96 3.85
CA ASN A 135 -11.46 6.95 4.03
C ASN A 135 -12.66 6.37 4.79
N ALA A 136 -13.01 5.11 4.56
CA ALA A 136 -14.04 4.41 5.33
C ALA A 136 -13.65 4.19 6.80
N ALA A 137 -12.35 4.15 7.09
CA ALA A 137 -11.80 4.04 8.44
C ALA A 137 -11.67 5.40 9.19
N GLY A 138 -12.10 6.50 8.57
CA GLY A 138 -12.06 7.85 9.16
C GLY A 138 -11.09 8.82 8.47
N GLY A 139 -10.34 8.36 7.48
CA GLY A 139 -9.38 9.19 6.75
C GLY A 139 -8.08 9.44 7.53
N VAL A 140 -7.32 10.43 7.08
CA VAL A 140 -6.04 10.85 7.68
C VAL A 140 -6.20 12.29 8.15
N LEU A 141 -5.81 12.55 9.40
CA LEU A 141 -5.99 13.83 10.10
C LEU A 141 -7.45 14.31 10.09
N GLY A 142 -8.39 13.36 10.15
CA GLY A 142 -9.83 13.61 10.07
C GLY A 142 -10.32 14.04 8.68
N GLN A 143 -9.49 13.93 7.64
CA GLN A 143 -9.82 14.30 6.26
C GLN A 143 -9.76 13.08 5.34
N PRO A 144 -10.62 13.02 4.30
CA PRO A 144 -10.50 11.98 3.29
C PRO A 144 -9.21 12.17 2.48
N VAL A 145 -8.46 11.08 2.30
CA VAL A 145 -7.29 11.01 1.41
C VAL A 145 -7.73 11.23 -0.03
N VAL A 146 -6.96 12.05 -0.75
CA VAL A 146 -7.16 12.36 -2.17
C VAL A 146 -6.13 11.59 -3.00
N GLY A 147 -6.61 10.75 -3.91
CA GLY A 147 -5.76 10.01 -4.84
C GLY A 147 -5.62 10.72 -6.18
N VAL A 148 -4.39 10.82 -6.68
CA VAL A 148 -4.08 11.26 -8.04
C VAL A 148 -3.46 10.09 -8.79
N ILE A 149 -3.84 9.86 -10.04
CA ILE A 149 -3.28 8.77 -10.85
C ILE A 149 -2.66 9.37 -12.10
N ALA A 150 -1.38 9.08 -12.33
CA ALA A 150 -0.65 9.48 -13.51
C ALA A 150 -0.06 8.27 -14.22
N ASP A 151 -0.28 8.24 -15.53
CA ASP A 151 0.27 7.22 -16.40
C ASP A 151 1.53 7.71 -17.07
N ILE A 152 2.52 6.83 -17.09
CA ILE A 152 3.75 7.00 -17.83
C ILE A 152 3.86 5.90 -18.89
N SER A 153 4.58 6.18 -19.96
CA SER A 153 5.16 5.13 -20.80
C SER A 153 6.38 4.54 -20.09
N PHE A 154 7.14 3.68 -20.76
CA PHE A 154 8.46 3.23 -20.29
C PHE A 154 9.56 4.29 -20.51
N ASP A 155 9.18 5.53 -20.82
CA ASP A 155 10.09 6.66 -21.00
C ASP A 155 10.45 7.32 -19.67
N THR A 156 11.75 7.38 -19.39
CA THR A 156 12.27 7.84 -18.10
C THR A 156 12.17 9.35 -17.93
N ASP A 157 12.39 10.13 -18.99
CA ASP A 157 12.32 11.61 -18.91
C ASP A 157 10.86 12.08 -18.76
N PHE A 158 9.92 11.39 -19.42
CA PHE A 158 8.50 11.62 -19.23
C PHE A 158 8.05 11.30 -17.80
N ALA A 159 8.58 10.22 -17.19
CA ALA A 159 8.30 9.91 -15.79
C ALA A 159 8.77 11.02 -14.83
N VAL A 160 9.95 11.58 -15.07
CA VAL A 160 10.48 12.74 -14.32
C VAL A 160 9.58 13.97 -14.48
N ALA A 161 9.15 14.28 -15.71
CA ALA A 161 8.25 15.40 -15.96
C ALA A 161 6.89 15.24 -15.26
N VAL A 162 6.32 14.03 -15.30
CA VAL A 162 5.06 13.69 -14.61
C VAL A 162 5.21 13.81 -13.09
N ALA A 163 6.27 13.25 -12.51
CA ALA A 163 6.52 13.34 -11.08
C ALA A 163 6.69 14.80 -10.63
N ARG A 164 7.46 15.60 -11.38
CA ARG A 164 7.64 17.02 -11.10
C ARG A 164 6.32 17.79 -11.13
N ARG A 165 5.48 17.58 -12.15
CA ARG A 165 4.15 18.19 -12.24
C ARG A 165 3.28 17.84 -11.04
N LEU A 166 3.26 16.57 -10.64
CA LEU A 166 2.48 16.10 -9.49
C LEU A 166 2.91 16.82 -8.20
N VAL A 167 4.20 17.00 -7.99
CA VAL A 167 4.75 17.64 -6.80
C VAL A 167 4.56 19.17 -6.83
N GLU A 168 4.98 19.82 -7.91
CA GLU A 168 5.01 21.29 -8.01
C GLU A 168 3.63 21.91 -8.28
N GLU A 169 2.82 21.30 -9.15
CA GLU A 169 1.53 21.87 -9.58
C GLU A 169 0.35 21.24 -8.85
N GLU A 170 0.36 19.91 -8.68
CA GLU A 170 -0.76 19.20 -8.05
C GLU A 170 -0.60 19.10 -6.52
N GLY A 171 0.56 19.44 -5.96
CA GLY A 171 0.82 19.46 -4.52
C GLY A 171 0.58 18.10 -3.87
N VAL A 172 1.14 17.04 -4.45
CA VAL A 172 1.08 15.70 -3.85
C VAL A 172 2.08 15.60 -2.70
N HIS A 173 1.69 14.92 -1.64
CA HIS A 173 2.48 14.78 -0.41
C HIS A 173 3.29 13.49 -0.38
N ALA A 174 2.87 12.48 -1.16
CA ALA A 174 3.53 11.19 -1.25
C ALA A 174 3.25 10.51 -2.60
N ILE A 175 4.14 9.59 -2.99
CA ILE A 175 4.05 8.89 -4.27
C ILE A 175 4.08 7.37 -4.05
N VAL A 176 3.19 6.66 -4.72
CA VAL A 176 3.29 5.22 -4.98
C VAL A 176 3.78 5.04 -6.41
N GLY A 177 4.92 4.36 -6.59
CA GLY A 177 5.64 4.29 -7.85
C GLY A 177 6.87 5.22 -7.90
N PRO A 178 7.55 5.42 -9.05
CA PRO A 178 7.29 4.76 -10.32
C PRO A 178 7.42 3.23 -10.25
N ASN A 179 6.85 2.56 -11.25
CA ASN A 179 6.79 1.10 -11.29
C ASN A 179 7.99 0.41 -11.97
N THR A 180 8.90 1.15 -12.59
CA THR A 180 10.09 0.58 -13.23
C THR A 180 11.34 1.11 -12.56
N SER A 181 12.35 0.27 -12.40
CA SER A 181 13.61 0.66 -11.74
C SER A 181 14.30 1.83 -12.45
N ALA A 182 14.32 1.85 -13.79
CA ALA A 182 14.89 2.95 -14.55
C ALA A 182 14.18 4.29 -14.28
N ALA A 183 12.84 4.31 -14.26
CA ALA A 183 12.09 5.51 -13.93
C ALA A 183 12.26 5.90 -12.45
N SER A 184 12.28 4.93 -11.54
CA SER A 184 12.49 5.16 -10.11
C SER A 184 13.83 5.84 -9.85
N VAL A 185 14.95 5.33 -10.39
CA VAL A 185 16.28 5.96 -10.23
C VAL A 185 16.24 7.43 -10.67
N ALA A 186 15.71 7.71 -11.86
CA ALA A 186 15.70 9.08 -12.37
C ALA A 186 14.75 10.02 -11.58
N VAL A 187 13.60 9.51 -11.12
CA VAL A 187 12.65 10.27 -10.32
C VAL A 187 13.19 10.50 -8.90
N ILE A 188 13.94 9.55 -8.34
CA ILE A 188 14.63 9.70 -7.06
C ILE A 188 15.55 10.92 -7.11
N GLU A 189 16.50 10.91 -8.04
CA GLU A 189 17.55 11.93 -8.16
C GLU A 189 17.01 13.31 -8.53
N ARG A 190 15.97 13.38 -9.36
CA ARG A 190 15.54 14.65 -9.98
C ARG A 190 14.29 15.26 -9.34
N VAL A 191 13.57 14.52 -8.50
CA VAL A 191 12.29 14.96 -7.93
C VAL A 191 12.13 14.54 -6.46
N ILE A 192 12.32 13.28 -6.09
CA ILE A 192 12.01 12.84 -4.73
C ILE A 192 12.96 13.45 -3.71
N GLU A 193 14.27 13.32 -3.92
CA GLU A 193 15.27 13.86 -2.97
C GLU A 193 15.19 15.41 -2.90
N PRO A 194 15.16 16.16 -4.02
CA PRO A 194 15.17 17.62 -3.96
C PRO A 194 13.91 18.24 -3.35
N PHE A 195 12.77 17.54 -3.42
CA PHE A 195 11.48 18.04 -2.90
C PHE A 195 11.04 17.36 -1.59
N GLY A 196 11.78 16.34 -1.12
CA GLY A 196 11.48 15.62 0.10
C GLY A 196 10.14 14.88 0.06
N ILE A 197 9.88 14.14 -1.02
CA ILE A 197 8.59 13.46 -1.25
C ILE A 197 8.70 11.96 -0.94
N PRO A 198 8.14 11.47 0.19
CA PRO A 198 8.19 10.05 0.54
C PRO A 198 7.52 9.22 -0.54
N THR A 199 8.24 8.21 -1.00
CA THR A 199 7.89 7.43 -2.17
C THR A 199 8.08 5.94 -1.90
N ILE A 200 7.06 5.14 -2.23
CA ILE A 200 7.14 3.69 -2.14
C ILE A 200 6.93 3.09 -3.53
N SER A 201 7.95 2.46 -4.10
CA SER A 201 7.77 1.69 -5.34
C SER A 201 7.16 0.32 -5.04
N PRO A 202 6.06 -0.05 -5.69
CA PRO A 202 5.43 -1.35 -5.50
C PRO A 202 6.01 -2.44 -6.40
N SER A 203 7.00 -2.13 -7.27
CA SER A 203 7.48 -3.10 -8.27
C SER A 203 8.90 -2.89 -8.79
N ALA A 204 9.61 -1.84 -8.38
CA ALA A 204 10.99 -1.63 -8.82
C ALA A 204 11.96 -2.46 -7.95
N THR A 205 12.66 -3.41 -8.56
CA THR A 205 13.45 -4.44 -7.85
C THR A 205 14.96 -4.28 -8.00
N ALA A 206 15.43 -3.39 -8.88
CA ALA A 206 16.87 -3.31 -9.20
C ALA A 206 17.72 -3.04 -7.95
N PRO A 207 18.89 -3.70 -7.78
CA PRO A 207 19.71 -3.52 -6.58
C PRO A 207 20.18 -2.08 -6.38
N ALA A 208 20.49 -1.37 -7.48
CA ALA A 208 20.97 0.02 -7.46
C ALA A 208 20.00 1.04 -6.81
N LEU A 209 18.73 0.66 -6.57
CA LEU A 209 17.80 1.50 -5.84
C LEU A 209 18.16 1.64 -4.36
N ALA A 210 18.79 0.63 -3.76
CA ALA A 210 19.24 0.68 -2.36
C ALA A 210 20.45 1.62 -2.17
N ASP A 211 21.21 1.86 -3.23
CA ASP A 211 22.39 2.74 -3.24
C ASP A 211 22.05 4.16 -3.75
N ALA A 212 20.80 4.43 -4.10
CA ALA A 212 20.39 5.72 -4.63
C ALA A 212 20.50 6.79 -3.54
N ASN A 213 21.05 7.96 -3.88
CA ASN A 213 21.01 9.10 -2.98
C ASN A 213 19.60 9.71 -2.98
N ASP A 214 18.75 9.17 -2.13
CA ASP A 214 17.32 9.46 -2.08
C ASP A 214 16.91 10.34 -0.89
N GLY A 215 17.85 10.69 0.00
CA GLY A 215 17.57 11.43 1.23
C GLY A 215 16.69 10.67 2.22
N ASP A 216 16.72 9.33 2.16
CA ASP A 216 15.86 8.40 2.90
C ASP A 216 14.38 8.50 2.53
N PHE A 217 14.04 9.05 1.35
CA PHE A 217 12.66 9.23 0.90
C PHE A 217 12.14 8.11 0.00
N PHE A 218 12.96 7.13 -0.40
CA PHE A 218 12.53 6.05 -1.27
C PHE A 218 12.50 4.70 -0.54
N PHE A 219 11.40 3.98 -0.72
CA PHE A 219 11.18 2.67 -0.13
C PHE A 219 10.62 1.71 -1.19
N ARG A 220 10.75 0.40 -0.97
CA ARG A 220 10.19 -0.64 -1.83
C ARG A 220 9.14 -1.44 -1.10
N ALA A 221 8.06 -1.82 -1.75
CA ALA A 221 7.10 -2.80 -1.20
C ALA A 221 7.35 -4.24 -1.68
N VAL A 222 8.47 -4.46 -2.39
CA VAL A 222 8.86 -5.73 -3.01
C VAL A 222 10.31 -6.06 -2.72
N PRO A 223 10.70 -7.35 -2.77
CA PRO A 223 12.08 -7.77 -2.57
C PRO A 223 13.01 -7.17 -3.62
N SER A 224 14.25 -6.95 -3.22
CA SER A 224 15.34 -6.58 -4.12
C SER A 224 15.79 -7.77 -4.97
N ASP A 225 16.22 -7.48 -6.20
CA ASP A 225 16.87 -8.44 -7.10
C ASP A 225 18.19 -8.96 -6.52
N SER A 226 18.77 -8.27 -5.52
CA SER A 226 19.92 -8.78 -4.74
C SER A 226 19.61 -10.09 -4.01
N ALA A 227 18.32 -10.37 -3.74
CA ALA A 227 17.87 -11.63 -3.19
C ALA A 227 17.36 -12.60 -4.27
N LEU A 228 16.73 -12.10 -5.34
CA LEU A 228 16.19 -12.95 -6.43
C LEU A 228 17.27 -13.60 -7.28
N GLY A 229 18.31 -12.84 -7.68
CA GLY A 229 19.41 -13.32 -8.52
C GLY A 229 20.11 -14.57 -7.96
N PRO A 230 20.52 -14.58 -6.67
CA PRO A 230 21.14 -15.75 -6.05
C PRO A 230 20.25 -16.99 -6.00
N VAL A 231 18.93 -16.81 -5.77
CA VAL A 231 17.99 -17.94 -5.78
C VAL A 231 17.87 -18.55 -7.17
N LEU A 232 17.88 -17.72 -8.23
CA LEU A 232 17.85 -18.20 -9.60
C LEU A 232 19.16 -18.87 -10.02
N ALA A 233 20.31 -18.35 -9.58
CA ALA A 233 21.62 -18.98 -9.80
C ALA A 233 21.69 -20.36 -9.12
N GLN A 234 21.23 -20.46 -7.87
CA GLN A 234 21.11 -21.75 -7.18
C GLN A 234 20.16 -22.69 -7.93
N LEU A 235 19.02 -22.19 -8.42
CA LEU A 235 18.07 -23.00 -9.18
C LEU A 235 18.66 -23.54 -10.48
N ALA A 236 19.43 -22.72 -11.21
CA ALA A 236 20.14 -23.15 -12.42
C ALA A 236 21.08 -24.32 -12.12
N ARG A 237 21.82 -24.24 -11.00
CA ARG A 237 22.73 -25.30 -10.55
C ARG A 237 21.98 -26.56 -10.12
N GLU A 238 20.87 -26.41 -9.40
CA GLU A 238 19.99 -27.51 -8.98
C GLU A 238 19.38 -28.26 -10.19
N GLN A 239 19.21 -27.57 -11.32
CA GLN A 239 18.78 -28.17 -12.58
C GLN A 239 19.89 -28.85 -13.38
N GLY A 240 21.14 -28.80 -12.89
CA GLY A 240 22.29 -29.45 -13.50
C GLY A 240 22.92 -28.68 -14.65
N HIS A 241 22.63 -27.37 -14.77
CA HIS A 241 23.33 -26.51 -15.72
C HIS A 241 24.73 -26.20 -15.20
N ASP A 242 25.71 -26.26 -16.10
CA ASP A 242 27.11 -25.96 -15.79
C ASP A 242 27.60 -24.74 -16.58
N HIS A 243 26.89 -24.36 -17.66
CA HIS A 243 27.20 -23.18 -18.46
C HIS A 243 25.95 -22.48 -18.97
N VAL A 244 25.58 -21.34 -18.41
CA VAL A 244 24.41 -20.57 -18.86
C VAL A 244 24.77 -19.41 -19.79
N GLY A 245 23.87 -19.12 -20.72
CA GLY A 245 23.84 -17.89 -21.50
C GLY A 245 22.82 -16.93 -20.91
N VAL A 246 23.17 -15.67 -20.66
CA VAL A 246 22.23 -14.67 -20.15
C VAL A 246 21.91 -13.66 -21.24
N ILE A 247 20.63 -13.45 -21.52
CA ILE A 247 20.18 -12.27 -22.27
C ILE A 247 19.52 -11.32 -21.28
N TYR A 248 19.99 -10.08 -21.24
CA TYR A 248 19.45 -9.05 -20.37
C TYR A 248 19.14 -7.77 -21.14
N ARG A 249 18.09 -7.07 -20.71
CA ARG A 249 17.74 -5.77 -21.28
C ARG A 249 18.74 -4.70 -20.82
N ASP A 250 19.17 -3.84 -21.73
CA ASP A 250 20.22 -2.84 -21.51
C ASP A 250 19.74 -1.61 -20.71
N ASP A 251 19.25 -1.85 -19.50
CA ASP A 251 18.80 -0.81 -18.57
C ASP A 251 19.17 -1.13 -17.11
N ALA A 252 18.79 -0.23 -16.19
CA ALA A 252 19.12 -0.38 -14.77
C ALA A 252 18.57 -1.68 -14.14
N TRP A 253 17.42 -2.17 -14.61
CA TRP A 253 16.83 -3.41 -14.09
C TRP A 253 17.51 -4.65 -14.66
N GLY A 254 17.57 -4.77 -15.99
CA GLY A 254 18.12 -5.98 -16.64
C GLY A 254 19.59 -6.19 -16.27
N ARG A 255 20.37 -5.11 -16.24
CA ARG A 255 21.79 -5.14 -15.85
C ARG A 255 21.97 -5.46 -14.36
N GLY A 256 21.14 -4.87 -13.49
CA GLY A 256 21.22 -5.11 -12.05
C GLY A 256 20.83 -6.53 -11.64
N LEU A 257 19.79 -7.10 -12.25
CA LEU A 257 19.42 -8.50 -12.01
C LEU A 257 20.47 -9.46 -12.60
N PHE A 258 21.05 -9.14 -13.77
CA PHE A 258 22.18 -9.88 -14.31
C PHE A 258 23.39 -9.87 -13.38
N ASP A 259 23.80 -8.71 -12.87
CA ASP A 259 24.93 -8.58 -11.95
C ASP A 259 24.69 -9.40 -10.68
N SER A 260 23.48 -9.32 -10.10
CA SER A 260 23.08 -10.11 -8.95
C SER A 260 23.14 -11.63 -9.19
N PHE A 261 22.68 -12.09 -10.35
CA PHE A 261 22.80 -13.49 -10.76
C PHE A 261 24.26 -13.91 -10.94
N ARG A 262 25.04 -13.12 -11.69
CA ARG A 262 26.45 -13.38 -12.00
C ARG A 262 27.26 -13.53 -10.73
N ASP A 263 27.07 -12.63 -9.77
CA ASP A 263 27.87 -12.60 -8.55
C ASP A 263 27.61 -13.82 -7.65
N ALA A 264 26.46 -14.49 -7.81
CA ALA A 264 26.11 -15.74 -7.13
C ALA A 264 26.37 -17.02 -7.97
N TRP A 265 26.67 -16.88 -9.26
CA TRP A 265 26.87 -18.01 -10.18
C TRP A 265 28.33 -18.47 -10.20
N ASP A 266 28.54 -19.78 -10.10
CA ASP A 266 29.87 -20.40 -10.03
C ASP A 266 30.24 -21.26 -11.25
N GLY A 267 29.37 -21.32 -12.27
CA GLY A 267 29.57 -22.06 -13.51
C GLY A 267 30.10 -21.22 -14.67
N GLY A 268 30.15 -21.81 -15.86
CA GLY A 268 30.40 -21.09 -17.11
C GLY A 268 29.31 -20.04 -17.36
N LEU A 269 29.68 -18.88 -17.88
CA LEU A 269 28.76 -17.77 -18.12
C LEU A 269 29.17 -16.97 -19.35
N ASN A 270 28.22 -16.81 -20.27
CA ASN A 270 28.27 -15.80 -21.31
C ASN A 270 27.02 -14.94 -21.23
N ALA A 271 27.13 -13.65 -21.57
CA ALA A 271 26.01 -12.74 -21.48
C ALA A 271 25.98 -11.80 -22.68
N ALA A 272 24.77 -11.43 -23.09
CA ALA A 272 24.51 -10.48 -24.15
C ALA A 272 23.43 -9.49 -23.72
N ALA A 273 23.67 -8.21 -23.98
CA ALA A 273 22.68 -7.17 -23.76
C ALA A 273 21.81 -7.00 -25.01
N ILE A 274 20.51 -6.75 -24.81
CA ILE A 274 19.61 -6.32 -25.89
C ILE A 274 19.05 -4.93 -25.59
N ALA A 275 18.81 -4.14 -26.63
CA ALA A 275 18.14 -2.85 -26.49
C ALA A 275 16.74 -3.01 -25.86
N VAL A 276 16.24 -1.96 -25.21
CA VAL A 276 14.92 -1.98 -24.56
C VAL A 276 13.79 -2.27 -25.54
N ASP A 277 13.93 -1.81 -26.77
CA ASP A 277 13.01 -1.94 -27.90
C ASP A 277 13.55 -2.90 -28.98
N ALA A 278 14.40 -3.86 -28.60
CA ALA A 278 14.97 -4.81 -29.54
C ALA A 278 13.87 -5.56 -30.32
N GLU A 279 13.98 -5.54 -31.65
CA GLU A 279 13.09 -6.28 -32.55
C GLU A 279 13.61 -7.69 -32.88
N SER A 280 14.83 -8.00 -32.44
CA SER A 280 15.49 -9.29 -32.62
C SER A 280 16.53 -9.49 -31.52
N CYS A 281 16.81 -10.75 -31.20
CA CYS A 281 17.98 -11.17 -30.42
C CYS A 281 18.69 -12.37 -31.05
N ALA A 282 18.50 -12.60 -32.35
CA ALA A 282 19.05 -13.74 -33.07
C ALA A 282 20.60 -13.78 -33.08
N ASP A 283 21.26 -12.62 -33.07
CA ASP A 283 22.72 -12.54 -33.09
C ASP A 283 23.29 -12.86 -31.70
N GLU A 284 22.67 -12.34 -30.65
CA GLU A 284 22.95 -12.65 -29.25
C GLU A 284 22.77 -14.16 -29.00
N LEU A 285 21.68 -14.75 -29.47
CA LEU A 285 21.43 -16.18 -29.39
C LEU A 285 22.53 -17.01 -30.07
N ARG A 286 22.99 -16.61 -31.25
CA ARG A 286 24.09 -17.31 -31.95
C ARG A 286 25.40 -17.19 -31.21
N ILE A 287 25.69 -16.03 -30.62
CA ILE A 287 26.90 -15.82 -29.79
C ILE A 287 26.87 -16.75 -28.58
N LEU A 288 25.74 -16.82 -27.87
CA LEU A 288 25.60 -17.66 -26.68
C LEU A 288 25.65 -19.15 -27.02
N ALA A 289 25.02 -19.57 -28.13
CA ALA A 289 25.08 -20.96 -28.59
C ALA A 289 26.49 -21.37 -29.02
N ALA A 290 27.22 -20.47 -29.72
CA ALA A 290 28.62 -20.71 -30.09
C ALA A 290 29.56 -20.79 -28.88
N ALA A 291 29.16 -20.18 -27.76
CA ALA A 291 29.85 -20.29 -26.49
C ALA A 291 29.49 -21.56 -25.70
N GLU A 292 28.68 -22.46 -26.26
CA GLU A 292 28.27 -23.72 -25.64
C GLU A 292 27.49 -23.54 -24.32
N ALA A 293 26.66 -22.50 -24.23
CA ALA A 293 25.67 -22.41 -23.16
C ALA A 293 24.61 -23.53 -23.28
N ASP A 294 24.26 -24.17 -22.17
CA ASP A 294 23.30 -25.28 -22.08
C ASP A 294 21.86 -24.81 -21.76
N ALA A 295 21.71 -23.62 -21.21
CA ALA A 295 20.43 -22.97 -20.94
C ALA A 295 20.53 -21.44 -21.09
N LEU A 296 19.38 -20.82 -21.37
CA LEU A 296 19.24 -19.37 -21.38
C LEU A 296 18.59 -18.87 -20.10
N VAL A 297 19.19 -17.85 -19.50
CA VAL A 297 18.58 -17.04 -18.44
C VAL A 297 18.12 -15.72 -19.06
N LEU A 298 16.86 -15.36 -18.84
CA LEU A 298 16.22 -14.21 -19.48
C LEU A 298 15.88 -13.12 -18.46
N PHE A 299 16.49 -11.96 -18.64
CA PHE A 299 16.25 -10.73 -17.87
C PHE A 299 15.77 -9.61 -18.80
N THR A 300 14.70 -9.87 -19.56
CA THR A 300 14.34 -9.09 -20.76
C THR A 300 12.95 -8.45 -20.75
N PHE A 301 12.23 -8.48 -19.62
CA PHE A 301 10.77 -8.29 -19.59
C PHE A 301 10.04 -9.27 -20.51
N ARG A 302 8.72 -9.41 -20.30
CA ARG A 302 7.91 -10.42 -20.99
C ARG A 302 7.97 -10.34 -22.51
N ASP A 303 7.99 -9.15 -23.08
CA ASP A 303 8.08 -8.91 -24.52
C ASP A 303 9.43 -9.36 -25.08
N GLY A 304 10.53 -8.97 -24.44
CA GLY A 304 11.86 -9.46 -24.80
C GLY A 304 12.02 -10.97 -24.61
N SER A 305 11.45 -11.54 -23.54
CA SER A 305 11.46 -12.98 -23.29
C SER A 305 10.61 -13.73 -24.33
N THR A 306 9.45 -13.18 -24.73
CA THR A 306 8.65 -13.74 -25.83
C THR A 306 9.43 -13.76 -27.13
N LEU A 307 10.08 -12.64 -27.46
CA LEU A 307 10.90 -12.50 -28.67
C LEU A 307 12.05 -13.52 -28.66
N CYS A 308 12.82 -13.58 -27.57
CA CYS A 308 14.04 -14.39 -27.53
C CYS A 308 13.78 -15.88 -27.39
N VAL A 309 12.79 -16.30 -26.61
CA VAL A 309 12.40 -17.71 -26.58
C VAL A 309 11.88 -18.15 -27.95
N GLY A 310 11.04 -17.33 -28.59
CA GLY A 310 10.50 -17.63 -29.92
C GLY A 310 11.62 -17.83 -30.96
N GLN A 311 12.56 -16.89 -31.03
CA GLN A 311 13.69 -16.98 -31.96
C GLN A 311 14.67 -18.12 -31.61
N ALA A 312 14.92 -18.37 -30.32
CA ALA A 312 15.78 -19.46 -29.87
C ALA A 312 15.27 -20.83 -30.32
N VAL A 313 13.95 -21.04 -30.20
CA VAL A 313 13.27 -22.26 -30.63
C VAL A 313 13.23 -22.36 -32.15
N GLU A 314 12.87 -21.28 -32.85
CA GLU A 314 12.82 -21.25 -34.32
C GLU A 314 14.18 -21.57 -34.96
N LEU A 315 15.26 -21.04 -34.38
CA LEU A 315 16.63 -21.28 -34.84
C LEU A 315 17.19 -22.64 -34.38
N GLY A 316 16.50 -23.33 -33.47
CA GLY A 316 16.98 -24.59 -32.88
C GLY A 316 18.25 -24.43 -32.03
N LEU A 317 18.43 -23.26 -31.41
CA LEU A 317 19.64 -22.94 -30.64
C LEU A 317 19.49 -23.30 -29.15
N PHE A 318 18.30 -23.11 -28.58
CA PHE A 318 18.04 -23.40 -27.16
C PHE A 318 16.62 -23.92 -26.95
N ASP A 319 16.47 -24.81 -25.97
CA ASP A 319 15.20 -25.39 -25.52
C ASP A 319 15.09 -25.44 -23.98
N ARG A 320 16.00 -24.78 -23.27
CA ARG A 320 16.03 -24.65 -21.80
C ARG A 320 16.10 -23.18 -21.42
N PHE A 321 15.14 -22.75 -20.61
CA PHE A 321 14.98 -21.34 -20.24
C PHE A 321 14.74 -21.20 -18.74
N LEU A 322 15.40 -20.20 -18.16
CA LEU A 322 15.19 -19.74 -16.80
C LEU A 322 14.80 -18.27 -16.84
N PHE A 323 13.88 -17.89 -15.96
CA PHE A 323 13.18 -16.62 -16.07
C PHE A 323 13.30 -15.76 -14.81
N GLY A 324 13.36 -14.44 -15.02
CA GLY A 324 13.17 -13.45 -13.96
C GLY A 324 11.70 -13.30 -13.55
N ASP A 325 11.45 -12.40 -12.60
CA ASP A 325 10.15 -12.20 -11.97
C ASP A 325 9.05 -11.71 -12.93
N THR A 326 9.41 -10.84 -13.88
CA THR A 326 8.45 -10.26 -14.86
C THR A 326 7.84 -11.27 -15.82
N ASP A 327 8.47 -12.44 -15.95
CA ASP A 327 8.07 -13.54 -16.84
C ASP A 327 7.11 -14.53 -16.18
N GLN A 328 6.82 -14.37 -14.89
CA GLN A 328 5.75 -15.09 -14.18
C GLN A 328 4.36 -14.63 -14.68
N SER A 329 4.05 -14.87 -15.95
CA SER A 329 2.92 -14.28 -16.65
C SER A 329 2.17 -15.28 -17.53
N PRO A 330 0.84 -15.45 -17.34
CA PRO A 330 0.02 -16.24 -18.25
C PRO A 330 0.02 -15.70 -19.69
N ALA A 331 0.39 -14.44 -19.89
CA ALA A 331 0.53 -13.87 -21.23
C ALA A 331 1.71 -14.48 -22.00
N LEU A 332 2.80 -14.84 -21.32
CA LEU A 332 3.95 -15.51 -21.95
C LEU A 332 3.52 -16.90 -22.48
N ILE A 333 2.72 -17.63 -21.69
CA ILE A 333 2.11 -18.92 -22.09
C ILE A 333 1.22 -18.76 -23.33
N ARG A 334 0.40 -17.71 -23.37
CA ARG A 334 -0.46 -17.44 -24.54
C ARG A 334 0.35 -17.12 -25.80
N SER A 335 1.53 -16.52 -25.66
CA SER A 335 2.37 -16.13 -26.80
C SER A 335 3.20 -17.30 -27.33
N LEU A 336 3.78 -18.13 -26.45
CA LEU A 336 4.74 -19.16 -26.82
C LEU A 336 4.18 -20.59 -26.81
N GLY A 337 3.05 -20.80 -26.14
CA GLY A 337 2.45 -22.11 -25.97
C GLY A 337 3.05 -22.91 -24.79
N PRO A 338 2.22 -23.71 -24.09
CA PRO A 338 2.69 -24.57 -23.00
C PRO A 338 3.69 -25.64 -23.47
N GLU A 339 3.68 -26.03 -24.73
CA GLU A 339 4.62 -27.01 -25.30
C GLU A 339 6.08 -26.54 -25.29
N ILE A 340 6.31 -25.23 -25.39
CA ILE A 340 7.66 -24.64 -25.28
C ILE A 340 8.03 -24.42 -23.81
N LEU A 341 7.07 -23.98 -23.00
CA LEU A 341 7.35 -23.47 -21.66
C LEU A 341 7.23 -24.51 -20.54
N ALA A 342 6.51 -25.61 -20.75
CA ALA A 342 6.24 -26.60 -19.71
C ALA A 342 7.55 -27.12 -19.10
N GLY A 343 7.63 -27.08 -17.77
CA GLY A 343 8.82 -27.46 -17.01
C GLY A 343 9.82 -26.33 -16.77
N MET A 344 9.76 -25.24 -17.54
CA MET A 344 10.65 -24.08 -17.34
C MET A 344 10.27 -23.34 -16.06
N VAL A 345 11.29 -22.72 -15.47
CA VAL A 345 11.22 -22.17 -14.10
C VAL A 345 11.68 -20.73 -14.03
N GLY A 346 11.32 -20.07 -12.94
CA GLY A 346 11.88 -18.77 -12.60
C GLY A 346 11.71 -18.44 -11.14
N THR A 347 12.15 -17.24 -10.77
CA THR A 347 12.03 -16.71 -9.41
C THR A 347 11.25 -15.40 -9.43
N ALA A 348 10.39 -15.20 -8.45
CA ALA A 348 9.67 -13.95 -8.24
C ALA A 348 9.38 -13.76 -6.75
N ALA A 349 8.96 -12.55 -6.37
CA ALA A 349 8.27 -12.37 -5.09
C ALA A 349 7.06 -13.32 -5.04
N ALA A 350 6.83 -13.93 -3.89
CA ALA A 350 5.70 -14.82 -3.67
C ALA A 350 4.88 -14.40 -2.47
N ASP A 351 3.61 -14.79 -2.52
CA ASP A 351 2.69 -14.57 -1.44
C ASP A 351 2.97 -15.48 -0.23
N ASN A 352 2.64 -14.97 0.94
CA ASN A 352 2.51 -15.77 2.15
C ASN A 352 1.09 -16.36 2.22
N PRO A 353 0.89 -17.67 1.98
CA PRO A 353 -0.45 -18.28 1.97
C PRO A 353 -1.13 -18.23 3.35
N ASP A 354 -0.36 -18.08 4.42
CA ASP A 354 -0.86 -17.98 5.78
C ASP A 354 -1.18 -16.54 6.20
N ASN A 355 -0.95 -15.54 5.31
CA ASN A 355 -1.25 -14.15 5.61
C ASN A 355 -2.79 -13.94 5.75
N PRO A 356 -3.31 -13.63 6.96
CA PRO A 356 -4.74 -13.42 7.16
C PRO A 356 -5.27 -12.24 6.33
N SER A 357 -4.43 -11.23 6.06
CA SER A 357 -4.77 -10.04 5.26
C SER A 357 -5.13 -10.37 3.81
N ALA A 358 -4.55 -11.44 3.25
CA ALA A 358 -4.75 -11.83 1.85
C ALA A 358 -6.22 -12.13 1.54
N ARG A 359 -6.88 -12.97 2.36
CA ARG A 359 -8.27 -13.37 2.12
C ARG A 359 -9.26 -12.23 2.27
N PHE A 360 -9.02 -11.32 3.22
CA PHE A 360 -9.84 -10.13 3.39
C PHE A 360 -9.74 -9.24 2.14
N TRP A 361 -8.51 -8.94 1.73
CA TRP A 361 -8.28 -8.07 0.58
C TRP A 361 -8.81 -8.67 -0.72
N GLU A 362 -8.62 -9.97 -0.96
CA GLU A 362 -9.11 -10.65 -2.16
C GLU A 362 -10.64 -10.55 -2.31
N ARG A 363 -11.38 -10.71 -1.20
CA ARG A 363 -12.84 -10.54 -1.20
C ARG A 363 -13.21 -9.09 -1.51
N ALA A 364 -12.62 -8.15 -0.79
CA ALA A 364 -12.89 -6.73 -1.00
C ALA A 364 -12.57 -6.30 -2.45
N TYR A 365 -11.46 -6.78 -3.00
CA TYR A 365 -11.05 -6.51 -4.37
C TYR A 365 -11.97 -7.15 -5.41
N ALA A 366 -12.42 -8.39 -5.18
CA ALA A 366 -13.37 -9.07 -6.06
C ALA A 366 -14.75 -8.38 -6.03
N ASP A 367 -15.23 -7.97 -4.86
CA ASP A 367 -16.51 -7.29 -4.67
C ASP A 367 -16.50 -5.91 -5.33
N ALA A 368 -15.41 -5.17 -5.22
CA ALA A 368 -15.21 -3.89 -5.93
C ALA A 368 -15.25 -4.05 -7.47
N ARG A 369 -15.08 -5.27 -7.99
CA ARG A 369 -15.10 -5.60 -9.42
C ARG A 369 -16.33 -6.39 -9.90
N GLY A 370 -17.13 -7.00 -9.00
CA GLY A 370 -18.33 -7.80 -9.34
C GLY A 370 -18.13 -9.31 -9.61
N ALA A 371 -16.95 -9.90 -9.30
CA ALA A 371 -16.52 -11.33 -9.39
C ALA A 371 -16.49 -12.05 -10.79
N PRO A 372 -15.64 -13.09 -11.01
CA PRO A 372 -14.57 -13.66 -10.18
C PRO A 372 -13.12 -13.49 -10.74
N ALA A 373 -12.18 -13.94 -9.91
CA ALA A 373 -10.75 -13.70 -9.89
C ALA A 373 -9.91 -14.69 -10.73
N HIS A 374 -9.32 -14.24 -11.84
CA HIS A 374 -8.21 -14.95 -12.53
C HIS A 374 -7.28 -13.97 -13.27
N THR A 375 -6.97 -12.83 -12.69
CA THR A 375 -6.03 -11.85 -13.25
C THR A 375 -4.70 -11.96 -12.50
N SER A 376 -3.58 -11.86 -13.21
CA SER A 376 -2.27 -11.72 -12.56
C SER A 376 -2.33 -10.55 -11.58
N LEU A 377 -2.04 -10.84 -10.32
CA LEU A 377 -1.99 -9.86 -9.23
C LEU A 377 -0.55 -9.37 -8.97
N THR A 378 0.37 -9.61 -9.90
CA THR A 378 1.77 -9.22 -9.79
C THR A 378 1.86 -7.73 -9.46
N TYR A 379 2.44 -7.43 -8.29
CA TYR A 379 2.60 -6.09 -7.71
C TYR A 379 1.30 -5.33 -7.39
N VAL A 380 0.12 -5.94 -7.58
CA VAL A 380 -1.17 -5.29 -7.33
C VAL A 380 -1.40 -5.09 -5.84
N ARG A 381 -1.09 -6.10 -5.03
CA ARG A 381 -1.20 -6.04 -3.56
C ARG A 381 -0.19 -5.05 -2.96
N ALA A 382 1.03 -5.01 -3.50
CA ALA A 382 2.06 -4.05 -3.10
C ALA A 382 1.63 -2.57 -3.28
N VAL A 383 0.82 -2.25 -4.30
CA VAL A 383 0.24 -0.91 -4.47
C VAL A 383 -0.70 -0.56 -3.31
N TYR A 384 -1.52 -1.52 -2.86
CA TYR A 384 -2.41 -1.31 -1.72
C TYR A 384 -1.61 -1.03 -0.45
N ASP A 385 -0.64 -1.90 -0.17
CA ASP A 385 0.18 -1.83 1.05
C ASP A 385 0.99 -0.53 1.10
N ALA A 386 1.61 -0.13 -0.01
CA ALA A 386 2.33 1.13 -0.14
C ALA A 386 1.44 2.35 0.17
N THR A 387 0.21 2.34 -0.35
CA THR A 387 -0.75 3.44 -0.14
C THR A 387 -1.16 3.53 1.33
N VAL A 388 -1.43 2.38 1.97
CA VAL A 388 -1.81 2.33 3.39
C VAL A 388 -0.66 2.74 4.29
N ALA A 389 0.57 2.30 4.01
CA ALA A 389 1.73 2.67 4.81
C ALA A 389 1.98 4.20 4.80
N LEU A 390 1.90 4.84 3.62
CA LEU A 390 2.00 6.30 3.51
C LEU A 390 0.92 7.02 4.33
N ALA A 391 -0.32 6.53 4.30
CA ALA A 391 -1.42 7.09 5.07
C ALA A 391 -1.25 6.91 6.58
N LEU A 392 -0.83 5.73 7.03
CA LEU A 392 -0.54 5.45 8.44
C LEU A 392 0.63 6.30 8.94
N ALA A 393 1.68 6.47 8.14
CA ALA A 393 2.82 7.31 8.48
C ALA A 393 2.43 8.79 8.60
N ALA A 394 1.63 9.32 7.67
CA ALA A 394 1.06 10.67 7.78
C ALA A 394 0.17 10.84 9.03
N GLN A 395 -0.66 9.84 9.33
CA GLN A 395 -1.46 9.84 10.55
C GLN A 395 -0.56 9.82 11.79
N ARG A 396 0.52 9.03 11.81
CA ARG A 396 1.46 8.98 12.93
C ARG A 396 2.24 10.28 13.10
N ALA A 397 2.60 10.91 11.98
CA ALA A 397 3.28 12.20 11.93
C ALA A 397 2.40 13.37 12.40
N GLN A 398 1.07 13.17 12.42
CA GLN A 398 0.10 14.25 12.60
C GLN A 398 0.33 15.39 11.59
N SER A 399 0.77 15.05 10.38
CA SER A 399 1.25 15.99 9.36
C SER A 399 1.17 15.40 7.96
N THR A 400 0.97 16.25 6.95
CA THR A 400 1.13 15.90 5.53
C THR A 400 2.50 16.30 4.96
N ASP A 401 3.38 16.88 5.78
CA ASP A 401 4.75 17.19 5.38
C ASP A 401 5.54 15.93 5.00
N GLY A 402 6.22 15.96 3.87
CA GLY A 402 6.90 14.78 3.32
C GLY A 402 8.00 14.24 4.23
N ALA A 403 8.79 15.11 4.87
CA ALA A 403 9.86 14.69 5.79
C ALA A 403 9.26 14.06 7.06
N ALA A 404 8.17 14.64 7.59
CA ALA A 404 7.48 14.06 8.73
C ALA A 404 6.87 12.68 8.41
N ILE A 405 6.27 12.50 7.23
CA ILE A 405 5.78 11.19 6.77
C ILE A 405 6.93 10.19 6.69
N ARG A 406 8.04 10.56 6.03
CA ARG A 406 9.23 9.72 5.88
C ARG A 406 9.72 9.21 7.24
N ASP A 407 9.88 10.10 8.21
CA ASP A 407 10.43 9.77 9.54
C ASP A 407 9.58 8.73 10.30
N HIS A 408 8.31 8.56 9.90
CA HIS A 408 7.39 7.62 10.53
C HIS A 408 7.12 6.34 9.74
N LEU A 409 7.55 6.24 8.47
CA LEU A 409 7.28 5.07 7.61
C LEU A 409 7.74 3.75 8.23
N ARG A 410 8.99 3.67 8.70
CA ARG A 410 9.52 2.44 9.33
C ARG A 410 8.72 2.06 10.58
N SER A 411 8.36 3.06 11.39
CA SER A 411 7.70 2.81 12.68
C SER A 411 6.27 2.29 12.59
N VAL A 412 5.59 2.43 11.44
CA VAL A 412 4.24 1.89 11.24
C VAL A 412 4.23 0.44 10.74
N ALA A 413 5.35 -0.05 10.22
CA ALA A 413 5.49 -1.39 9.63
C ALA A 413 6.48 -2.32 10.37
N ASP A 414 7.11 -1.83 11.44
CA ASP A 414 8.00 -2.62 12.30
C ASP A 414 7.97 -2.15 13.77
N GLY A 415 6.79 -1.84 14.30
CA GLY A 415 6.64 -1.45 15.71
C GLY A 415 6.41 -2.65 16.65
N ASP A 416 6.88 -2.55 17.89
CA ASP A 416 6.77 -3.60 18.93
C ASP A 416 5.36 -3.76 19.55
N GLY A 417 4.31 -3.46 18.78
CA GLY A 417 2.92 -3.42 19.25
C GLY A 417 2.01 -4.50 18.67
N PRO A 418 0.68 -4.35 18.83
CA PRO A 418 -0.28 -5.19 18.15
C PRO A 418 -0.09 -5.18 16.64
N VAL A 419 -0.27 -6.32 16.00
CA VAL A 419 -0.27 -6.43 14.55
C VAL A 419 -1.64 -6.02 14.02
N PHE A 420 -1.66 -5.11 13.04
CA PHE A 420 -2.89 -4.73 12.34
C PHE A 420 -2.80 -5.08 10.85
N GLY A 421 -3.87 -5.71 10.34
CA GLY A 421 -4.07 -5.94 8.92
C GLY A 421 -5.00 -4.90 8.27
N PRO A 422 -5.22 -4.99 6.95
CA PRO A 422 -6.18 -4.16 6.22
C PRO A 422 -7.61 -4.16 6.78
N ASP A 423 -8.03 -5.26 7.42
CA ASP A 423 -9.33 -5.41 8.09
C ASP A 423 -9.44 -4.64 9.41
N GLN A 424 -8.31 -4.18 9.96
CA GLN A 424 -8.20 -3.47 11.22
C GLN A 424 -7.69 -2.03 11.03
N LEU A 425 -7.83 -1.47 9.82
CA LEU A 425 -7.24 -0.18 9.47
C LEU A 425 -7.68 0.98 10.38
N ALA A 426 -8.93 0.98 10.87
CA ALA A 426 -9.39 1.98 11.84
C ALA A 426 -8.63 1.91 13.17
N HIS A 427 -8.26 0.72 13.64
CA HIS A 427 -7.44 0.55 14.83
C HIS A 427 -6.00 1.02 14.57
N ALA A 428 -5.44 0.72 13.39
CA ALA A 428 -4.12 1.19 13.00
C ALA A 428 -4.04 2.73 12.90
N LEU A 429 -5.06 3.38 12.31
CA LEU A 429 -5.15 4.85 12.25
C LEU A 429 -5.30 5.47 13.65
N HIS A 430 -6.09 4.85 14.52
CA HIS A 430 -6.23 5.30 15.91
C HIS A 430 -4.92 5.18 16.68
N ALA A 431 -4.23 4.04 16.59
CA ALA A 431 -2.93 3.83 17.22
C ALA A 431 -1.89 4.81 16.69
N ALA A 432 -1.86 5.05 15.38
CA ALA A 432 -1.01 6.05 14.74
C ALA A 432 -1.26 7.45 15.30
N GLU A 433 -2.53 7.88 15.40
CA GLU A 433 -2.91 9.18 15.95
C GLU A 433 -2.40 9.41 17.37
N HIS A 434 -2.45 8.36 18.20
CA HIS A 434 -2.10 8.43 19.62
C HIS A 434 -0.63 8.08 19.89
N GLY A 435 0.18 7.86 18.84
CA GLY A 435 1.59 7.48 18.96
C GLY A 435 1.81 6.10 19.58
N GLU A 436 0.78 5.26 19.64
CA GLU A 436 0.86 3.90 20.19
C GLU A 436 1.72 3.02 19.28
N PRO A 437 2.50 2.07 19.81
CA PRO A 437 3.25 1.14 18.99
C PRO A 437 2.31 0.14 18.31
N PHE A 438 2.58 -0.19 17.04
CA PHE A 438 1.89 -1.24 16.28
C PHE A 438 2.75 -1.69 15.10
N ASP A 439 2.41 -2.84 14.52
CA ASP A 439 3.03 -3.41 13.32
C ASP A 439 1.95 -3.59 12.25
N TYR A 440 1.95 -2.74 11.20
CA TYR A 440 1.07 -2.93 10.06
C TYR A 440 1.60 -4.03 9.13
N ARG A 441 0.83 -5.11 8.99
CA ARG A 441 1.12 -6.18 8.04
C ARG A 441 0.14 -6.16 6.87
N GLY A 442 0.68 -5.75 5.73
CA GLY A 442 -0.03 -5.65 4.47
C GLY A 442 -0.48 -7.00 3.90
N VAL A 443 -1.01 -6.93 2.69
CA VAL A 443 -1.53 -8.05 1.91
C VAL A 443 -0.39 -8.83 1.25
N GLU A 444 0.59 -8.14 0.69
CA GLU A 444 1.76 -8.72 0.02
C GLU A 444 2.85 -9.10 1.02
N SER A 445 3.25 -8.17 1.90
CA SER A 445 4.35 -8.35 2.85
C SER A 445 4.15 -7.52 4.12
N SER A 446 5.06 -7.68 5.09
CA SER A 446 5.02 -6.89 6.34
C SER A 446 5.62 -5.49 6.19
N LEU A 447 6.10 -5.10 5.00
CA LEU A 447 6.71 -3.78 4.74
C LEU A 447 7.76 -3.32 5.78
N ALA A 448 8.37 -4.24 6.53
CA ALA A 448 9.42 -3.87 7.48
C ALA A 448 10.66 -3.46 6.68
N TRP A 449 11.09 -2.21 6.79
CA TRP A 449 12.17 -1.65 5.97
C TRP A 449 13.48 -1.51 6.72
N ASP A 450 14.60 -1.82 6.04
CA ASP A 450 15.94 -1.50 6.50
C ASP A 450 16.29 -0.01 6.29
N ALA A 451 17.55 0.34 6.59
CA ALA A 451 18.08 1.69 6.43
C ALA A 451 18.12 2.20 4.97
N ASN A 452 18.06 1.31 3.98
CA ASN A 452 18.08 1.65 2.55
C ASN A 452 16.67 1.67 1.93
N GLY A 453 15.63 1.44 2.74
CA GLY A 453 14.25 1.41 2.26
C GLY A 453 13.85 0.07 1.64
N ASP A 454 14.61 -1.00 1.88
CA ASP A 454 14.30 -2.35 1.39
C ASP A 454 13.53 -3.15 2.41
N ILE A 455 12.56 -3.95 1.93
CA ILE A 455 11.86 -4.85 2.85
C ILE A 455 12.79 -5.96 3.35
N THR A 456 12.79 -6.20 4.65
CA THR A 456 13.63 -7.19 5.32
C THR A 456 12.91 -8.52 5.52
N ARG A 457 11.58 -8.51 5.42
CA ARG A 457 10.73 -9.69 5.54
C ARG A 457 9.92 -9.93 4.28
N PHE A 458 10.23 -11.01 3.57
CA PHE A 458 9.59 -11.35 2.31
C PHE A 458 9.70 -12.83 1.97
N ILE A 459 9.01 -13.25 0.91
CA ILE A 459 9.09 -14.61 0.38
C ILE A 459 9.50 -14.55 -1.08
N ILE A 460 10.50 -15.33 -1.44
CA ILE A 460 10.84 -15.62 -2.83
C ILE A 460 10.20 -16.95 -3.22
N GLY A 461 9.44 -16.96 -4.30
CA GLY A 461 8.87 -18.15 -4.90
C GLY A 461 9.71 -18.65 -6.07
N VAL A 462 10.02 -19.94 -6.07
CA VAL A 462 10.40 -20.64 -7.30
C VAL A 462 9.13 -21.10 -7.98
N TRP A 463 8.88 -20.58 -9.16
CA TRP A 463 7.69 -20.90 -9.95
C TRP A 463 8.06 -21.71 -11.19
N ARG A 464 7.07 -22.42 -11.73
CA ARG A 464 7.21 -23.28 -12.91
C ARG A 464 5.96 -23.20 -13.78
N PHE A 465 6.15 -23.24 -15.10
CA PHE A 465 5.07 -23.49 -16.04
C PHE A 465 4.72 -24.99 -16.05
N ASP A 466 3.46 -25.33 -15.80
CA ASP A 466 3.00 -26.72 -15.90
C ASP A 466 2.54 -27.08 -17.32
N THR A 467 2.22 -28.36 -17.52
CA THR A 467 1.78 -28.90 -18.82
C THR A 467 0.39 -28.42 -19.23
N ASP A 468 -0.39 -27.89 -18.29
CA ASP A 468 -1.76 -27.40 -18.51
C ASP A 468 -1.78 -25.89 -18.83
N GLY A 469 -0.60 -25.28 -18.98
CA GLY A 469 -0.46 -23.86 -19.27
C GLY A 469 -0.81 -22.96 -18.08
N GLN A 470 -0.56 -23.44 -16.86
CA GLN A 470 -0.65 -22.65 -15.63
C GLN A 470 0.74 -22.42 -15.02
N ILE A 471 0.80 -21.46 -14.10
CA ILE A 471 2.00 -21.15 -13.33
C ILE A 471 1.79 -21.65 -11.90
N GLN A 472 2.72 -22.46 -11.42
CA GLN A 472 2.69 -23.00 -10.06
C GLN A 472 3.91 -22.56 -9.28
N ILE A 473 3.69 -22.08 -8.05
CA ILE A 473 4.78 -21.87 -7.09
C ILE A 473 5.14 -23.23 -6.48
N THR A 474 6.35 -23.69 -6.75
CA THR A 474 6.85 -25.03 -6.36
C THR A 474 7.63 -25.03 -5.07
N ARG A 475 8.28 -23.90 -4.74
CA ARG A 475 9.02 -23.68 -3.50
C ARG A 475 8.84 -22.23 -3.06
N ARG A 476 8.70 -22.01 -1.75
CA ARG A 476 8.70 -20.68 -1.12
C ARG A 476 9.88 -20.62 -0.16
N ILE A 477 10.65 -19.55 -0.24
CA ILE A 477 11.82 -19.30 0.60
C ILE A 477 11.54 -18.03 1.37
N ALA A 478 11.33 -18.16 2.68
CA ALA A 478 11.07 -17.02 3.55
C ALA A 478 12.40 -16.39 3.99
N TYR A 479 12.45 -15.06 3.91
CA TYR A 479 13.55 -14.24 4.38
C TYR A 479 13.06 -13.37 5.54
N ASP A 480 13.88 -13.29 6.58
CA ASP A 480 13.79 -12.33 7.66
C ASP A 480 15.22 -11.86 7.93
N LEU A 481 15.60 -10.76 7.29
CA LEU A 481 16.96 -10.24 7.29
C LEU A 481 17.28 -9.46 8.58
N GLY A 482 16.28 -9.21 9.42
CA GLY A 482 16.38 -8.28 10.54
C GLY A 482 16.50 -6.82 10.06
N ASN A 483 16.32 -5.89 10.99
CA ASN A 483 16.56 -4.46 10.78
C ASN A 483 17.89 -4.02 11.39
#